data_AF-A0A0L8FLD9-F1
#
_entry.id   AF-A0A0L8FLD9-F1
#
_cell.length_a   1.000
_cell.length_b   1.000
_cell.length_c   1.000
_cell.angle_alpha   90.00
_cell.angle_beta   90.00
_cell.angle_gamma   90.00
#
_symmetry.space_group_name_H-M   'P 1'
#
loop_
_entity.id
_entity.type
_entity.pdbx_description
1 polymer ?
#
loop_
_entity_poly.entity_id
_entity_poly.type
_entity_poly.pdbx_seq_one_letter_code
_entity_poly.pdbx_strand_id
1 'polypeptide(L)'
;METKPLPSVAEYYAGKCMFITGATGFIGKVLIEKLLRCCPGIKTIYMLMRPKKGQSIDERFQDLLHSRPFDKLWKERPDFHRVLHPIEGDIMEEKLGLKDRDSKLLSEEVEIVFHSAATIRFDEHIR
;
A
#
# COMPACT_ATOMS: atom_id res chain seq x y z
N MET A 1 -27.98 24.69 15.11
CA MET A 1 -27.48 23.37 14.67
C MET A 1 -26.05 23.26 15.17
N GLU A 2 -25.77 22.36 16.10
CA GLU A 2 -24.39 22.08 16.50
C GLU A 2 -23.67 21.35 15.37
N THR A 3 -22.59 21.94 14.87
CA THR A 3 -21.74 21.31 13.86
C THR A 3 -20.91 20.23 14.55
N LYS A 4 -21.14 18.97 14.20
CA LYS A 4 -20.30 17.86 14.66
C LYS A 4 -18.85 18.13 14.23
N PRO A 5 -17.85 18.04 15.13
CA PRO A 5 -16.46 18.28 14.75
C PRO A 5 -16.02 17.29 13.67
N LEU A 6 -15.19 17.77 12.74
CA LEU A 6 -14.60 16.92 11.71
C LEU A 6 -13.71 15.85 12.37
N PRO A 7 -13.69 14.62 11.84
CA PRO A 7 -12.82 13.58 12.36
C PRO A 7 -11.35 13.97 12.18
N SER A 8 -10.51 13.56 13.12
CA SER A 8 -9.07 13.56 12.93
C SER A 8 -8.67 12.62 11.79
N VAL A 9 -7.46 12.79 11.27
CA VAL A 9 -6.92 11.92 10.20
C VAL A 9 -6.96 10.44 10.61
N ALA A 10 -6.59 10.12 11.85
CA ALA A 10 -6.60 8.75 12.34
C ALA A 10 -8.03 8.17 12.42
N GLU A 11 -9.01 8.96 12.88
CA GLU A 11 -10.43 8.56 12.92
C GLU A 11 -11.01 8.36 11.53
N TYR A 12 -10.61 9.19 10.56
CA TYR A 12 -11.06 9.04 9.17
C TYR A 12 -10.60 7.71 8.55
N TYR A 13 -9.36 7.28 8.80
CA TYR A 13 -8.81 6.03 8.26
C TYR A 13 -9.17 4.78 9.09
N ALA A 14 -9.75 4.95 10.28
CA ALA A 14 -10.10 3.82 11.14
C ALA A 14 -11.15 2.92 10.48
N GLY A 15 -10.92 1.61 10.50
CA GLY A 15 -11.78 0.59 9.92
C GLY A 15 -11.71 0.48 8.39
N LYS A 16 -10.97 1.37 7.71
CA LYS A 16 -10.93 1.41 6.24
C LYS A 16 -9.90 0.46 5.64
N CYS A 17 -10.23 -0.05 4.47
CA CYS A 17 -9.34 -0.73 3.55
C CYS A 17 -8.85 0.24 2.47
N MET A 18 -7.58 0.12 2.13
CA MET A 18 -6.94 0.98 1.13
C MET A 18 -6.16 0.17 0.11
N PHE A 19 -6.04 0.71 -1.11
CA PHE A 19 -5.23 0.14 -2.17
C PHE A 19 -4.12 1.10 -2.57
N ILE A 20 -2.88 0.62 -2.55
CA ILE A 20 -1.70 1.43 -2.83
C ILE A 20 -0.96 0.86 -4.03
N THR A 21 -0.77 1.69 -5.07
CA THR A 21 0.18 1.40 -6.15
C THR A 21 1.53 2.05 -5.82
N GLY A 22 2.62 1.41 -6.22
CA GLY A 22 3.96 1.94 -5.97
C GLY A 22 4.44 1.75 -4.53
N ALA A 23 3.85 0.81 -3.79
CA ALA A 23 4.19 0.47 -2.40
C ALA A 23 5.69 0.19 -2.17
N THR A 24 6.36 -0.41 -3.16
CA THR A 24 7.80 -0.72 -3.08
C THR A 24 8.71 0.46 -3.47
N GLY A 25 8.15 1.56 -3.97
CA GLY A 25 8.89 2.76 -4.34
C GLY A 25 9.29 3.60 -3.12
N PHE A 26 10.13 4.62 -3.33
CA PHE A 26 10.62 5.49 -2.26
C PHE A 26 9.47 6.15 -1.48
N ILE A 27 8.55 6.82 -2.17
CA ILE A 27 7.40 7.50 -1.54
C ILE A 27 6.40 6.49 -0.96
N GLY A 28 6.10 5.41 -1.69
CA GLY A 28 5.14 4.41 -1.23
C GLY A 28 5.51 3.77 0.11
N LYS A 29 6.79 3.45 0.32
CA LYS A 29 7.29 2.92 1.59
C LYS A 29 7.05 3.87 2.77
N VAL A 30 7.36 5.16 2.57
CA VAL A 30 7.20 6.19 3.59
C VAL A 30 5.72 6.47 3.86
N LEU A 31 4.88 6.46 2.82
CA LEU A 31 3.43 6.58 2.96
C LEU A 31 2.87 5.45 3.83
N ILE A 32 3.22 4.20 3.53
CA ILE A 32 2.76 3.04 4.30
C ILE A 32 3.24 3.12 5.75
N GLU A 33 4.52 3.42 5.98
CA GLU A 33 5.07 3.62 7.34
C GLU A 33 4.26 4.66 8.12
N LYS A 34 4.04 5.82 7.50
CA LYS A 34 3.37 6.95 8.13
C LYS A 34 1.91 6.62 8.46
N LEU A 35 1.21 5.93 7.56
CA LEU A 35 -0.16 5.47 7.79
C LEU A 35 -0.21 4.47 8.95
N LEU A 36 0.67 3.47 8.97
CA LEU A 36 0.70 2.46 10.03
C LEU A 36 1.04 3.04 11.41
N ARG A 37 1.93 4.04 11.45
CA ARG A 37 2.34 4.70 12.70
C ARG A 37 1.32 5.72 13.20
N CYS A 38 0.65 6.47 12.33
CA CYS A 38 -0.26 7.54 12.72
C CYS A 38 -1.74 7.15 12.70
N CYS A 39 -2.12 6.08 12.01
CA CYS A 39 -3.50 5.64 11.84
C CYS A 39 -3.62 4.17 12.22
N PRO A 40 -3.49 3.81 13.52
CA PRO A 40 -3.37 2.42 13.92
C PRO A 40 -4.63 1.56 13.68
N GLY A 41 -5.78 2.22 13.50
CA GLY A 41 -7.09 1.58 13.26
C GLY A 41 -7.36 1.20 11.80
N ILE A 42 -6.42 1.38 10.86
CA ILE A 42 -6.57 0.90 9.48
C ILE A 42 -6.85 -0.61 9.48
N LYS A 43 -7.84 -1.05 8.69
CA LYS A 43 -8.23 -2.46 8.59
C LYS A 43 -7.25 -3.24 7.72
N THR A 44 -7.01 -2.79 6.50
CA THR A 44 -6.11 -3.47 5.56
C THR A 44 -5.53 -2.50 4.53
N ILE A 45 -4.25 -2.71 4.18
CA ILE A 45 -3.56 -2.03 3.09
C ILE A 45 -3.22 -3.07 2.04
N TYR A 46 -3.98 -3.06 0.95
CA TYR A 46 -3.67 -3.82 -0.25
C TYR A 46 -2.59 -3.10 -1.06
N MET A 47 -1.56 -3.81 -1.47
CA MET A 47 -0.41 -3.23 -2.16
C MET A 47 -0.20 -3.90 -3.50
N LEU A 48 -0.33 -3.15 -4.59
CA LEU A 48 -0.01 -3.67 -5.91
C LEU A 48 1.51 -3.87 -6.02
N MET A 49 1.93 -5.10 -6.23
CA MET A 49 3.33 -5.50 -6.34
C MET A 49 3.58 -6.21 -7.66
N ARG A 50 4.39 -5.57 -8.50
CA ARG A 50 4.80 -6.13 -9.80
C ARG A 50 5.67 -7.38 -9.65
N PRO A 51 5.42 -8.48 -10.35
CA PRO A 51 6.38 -9.58 -10.42
C PRO A 51 7.76 -9.09 -10.88
N LYS A 52 8.83 -9.66 -10.32
CA LYS A 52 10.20 -9.42 -10.81
C LYS A 52 10.81 -10.76 -11.17
N LYS A 53 11.51 -10.83 -12.30
CA LYS A 53 12.15 -12.07 -12.76
C LYS A 53 13.09 -12.60 -11.66
N GLY A 54 12.86 -13.84 -11.24
CA GLY A 54 13.63 -14.50 -10.19
C GLY A 54 13.33 -14.03 -8.76
N GLN A 55 12.24 -13.30 -8.53
CA GLN A 55 11.82 -12.90 -7.19
C GLN A 55 10.29 -12.97 -7.05
N SER A 56 9.84 -13.85 -6.15
CA SER A 56 8.43 -14.02 -5.79
C SER A 56 7.86 -12.78 -5.10
N ILE A 57 6.53 -12.64 -5.12
CA ILE A 57 5.84 -11.56 -4.41
C ILE A 57 6.10 -11.62 -2.91
N ASP A 58 6.17 -12.82 -2.33
CA ASP A 58 6.48 -13.00 -0.90
C ASP A 58 7.90 -12.50 -0.58
N GLU A 59 8.90 -12.84 -1.38
CA GLU A 59 10.26 -12.30 -1.19
C GLU A 59 10.29 -10.78 -1.34
N ARG A 60 9.60 -10.22 -2.34
CA ARG A 60 9.50 -8.76 -2.50
C ARG A 60 8.80 -8.10 -1.31
N PHE A 61 7.79 -8.76 -0.74
CA PHE A 61 7.09 -8.30 0.44
C PHE A 61 7.99 -8.36 1.68
N GLN A 62 8.76 -9.43 1.86
CA GLN A 62 9.75 -9.51 2.92
C GLN A 62 10.82 -8.41 2.80
N ASP A 63 11.33 -8.14 1.60
CA ASP A 63 12.26 -7.03 1.34
C ASP A 63 11.66 -5.66 1.72
N LEU A 64 10.36 -5.46 1.46
CA LEU A 64 9.63 -4.27 1.85
C LEU A 64 9.60 -4.13 3.38
N LEU A 65 9.18 -5.18 4.08
CA LEU A 65 9.05 -5.20 5.55
C LEU A 65 10.38 -4.95 6.26
N HIS A 66 11.50 -5.38 5.68
CA HIS A 66 12.84 -5.21 6.25
C HIS A 66 13.58 -3.98 5.71
N SER A 67 12.89 -3.10 4.98
CA SER A 67 13.49 -1.85 4.52
C SER A 67 13.49 -0.78 5.63
N ARG A 68 14.51 0.10 5.59
CA ARG A 68 14.80 1.12 6.62
C ARG A 68 13.58 1.88 7.18
N PRO A 69 12.57 2.31 6.39
CA PRO A 69 11.41 3.01 6.95
C PRO A 69 10.65 2.21 8.02
N PHE A 70 10.65 0.88 7.92
CA PHE A 70 9.90 -0.01 8.83
C PHE A 70 10.69 -0.37 10.10
N ASP A 71 11.96 0.02 10.23
CA ASP A 71 12.80 -0.25 11.41
C ASP A 71 12.12 0.19 12.72
N LYS A 72 11.43 1.34 12.68
CA LYS A 72 10.69 1.88 13.83
C LYS A 72 9.43 1.06 14.15
N LEU A 73 8.69 0.66 13.12
CA LEU A 73 7.48 -0.13 13.27
C LEU A 73 7.78 -1.51 13.87
N TRP A 74 8.88 -2.16 13.50
CA TRP A 74 9.29 -3.42 14.14
C TRP A 74 9.57 -3.29 15.64
N LYS A 75 10.04 -2.13 16.09
CA LYS A 75 10.30 -1.86 17.52
C LYS A 75 9.03 -1.51 18.29
N GLU A 76 8.15 -0.73 17.70
CA GLU A 76 6.99 -0.15 18.40
C GLU A 76 5.68 -0.93 18.18
N ARG A 77 5.56 -1.67 17.07
CA ARG A 77 4.36 -2.40 16.66
C ARG A 77 4.73 -3.62 15.80
N PRO A 78 5.34 -4.68 16.37
CA PRO A 78 5.89 -5.79 15.60
C PRO A 78 4.85 -6.58 14.78
N ASP A 79 3.56 -6.43 15.07
CA ASP A 79 2.45 -7.05 14.36
C ASP A 79 1.90 -6.20 13.19
N PHE A 80 2.50 -5.04 12.88
CA PHE A 80 2.03 -4.12 11.82
C PHE A 80 1.85 -4.82 10.46
N HIS A 81 2.70 -5.81 10.17
CA HIS A 81 2.70 -6.51 8.88
C HIS A 81 1.38 -7.26 8.62
N ARG A 82 0.59 -7.57 9.66
CA ARG A 82 -0.69 -8.27 9.54
C ARG A 82 -1.76 -7.49 8.80
N VAL A 83 -1.67 -6.16 8.79
CA VAL A 83 -2.62 -5.31 8.03
C VAL A 83 -2.16 -5.07 6.60
N LEU A 84 -0.99 -5.58 6.19
CA LEU A 84 -0.45 -5.42 4.84
C LEU A 84 -0.75 -6.67 4.02
N HIS A 85 -1.32 -6.48 2.82
CA HIS A 85 -1.67 -7.57 1.92
C HIS A 85 -1.10 -7.31 0.51
N PRO A 86 -0.02 -8.00 0.11
CA PRO A 86 0.52 -7.86 -1.24
C PRO A 86 -0.43 -8.49 -2.25
N ILE A 87 -0.70 -7.77 -3.34
CA ILE A 87 -1.46 -8.26 -4.49
C ILE A 87 -0.55 -8.19 -5.72
N GLU A 88 -0.43 -9.32 -6.41
CA GLU A 88 0.32 -9.39 -7.65
C GLU A 88 -0.38 -8.61 -8.76
N GLY A 89 0.35 -7.76 -9.46
CA GLY A 89 -0.16 -7.07 -10.65
C GLY A 89 0.74 -5.94 -11.12
N ASP A 90 0.40 -5.34 -12.26
CA ASP A 90 1.16 -4.28 -12.91
C ASP A 90 0.23 -3.20 -13.45
N ILE A 91 0.51 -1.94 -13.09
CA ILE A 91 -0.24 -0.77 -13.58
C ILE A 91 -0.22 -0.59 -15.10
N MET A 92 0.73 -1.22 -15.79
CA MET A 92 0.85 -1.14 -17.25
C MET A 92 -0.04 -2.15 -17.98
N GLU A 93 -0.56 -3.15 -17.27
CA GLU A 93 -1.37 -4.21 -17.83
C GLU A 93 -2.87 -3.85 -17.77
N GLU A 94 -3.65 -4.44 -18.68
CA GLU A 94 -5.11 -4.30 -18.63
C GLU A 94 -5.63 -4.79 -17.28
N LYS A 95 -6.58 -4.03 -16.69
CA LYS A 95 -7.12 -4.31 -15.35
C LYS A 95 -6.03 -4.50 -14.28
N LEU A 96 -4.91 -3.80 -14.43
CA LEU A 96 -3.75 -3.85 -13.54
C LEU A 96 -3.10 -5.25 -13.45
N GLY A 97 -3.37 -6.15 -14.40
CA GLY A 97 -2.89 -7.53 -14.36
C GLY A 97 -3.47 -8.36 -13.20
N LEU A 98 -4.57 -7.90 -12.60
CA LEU A 98 -5.19 -8.54 -11.45
C LEU A 98 -5.91 -9.83 -11.85
N LYS A 99 -5.86 -10.82 -10.97
CA LYS A 99 -6.77 -11.97 -11.04
C LYS A 99 -8.19 -11.49 -10.72
N ASP A 100 -9.20 -12.13 -11.30
CA ASP A 100 -10.61 -11.77 -11.08
C ASP A 100 -11.00 -11.76 -9.60
N ARG A 101 -10.45 -12.70 -8.81
CA ARG A 101 -10.64 -12.73 -7.35
C ARG A 101 -10.14 -11.46 -6.67
N ASP A 102 -8.93 -11.00 -7.03
CA ASP A 102 -8.29 -9.86 -6.39
C ASP A 102 -8.96 -8.56 -6.85
N SER A 103 -9.35 -8.48 -8.12
CA SER A 103 -10.16 -7.38 -8.65
C SER A 103 -11.49 -7.24 -7.91
N LYS A 104 -12.20 -8.37 -7.72
CA LYS A 104 -13.45 -8.39 -6.96
C LYS A 104 -13.24 -7.96 -5.51
N LEU A 105 -12.26 -8.56 -4.82
CA LEU A 105 -11.90 -8.20 -3.45
C LEU A 105 -11.65 -6.70 -3.30
N LEU A 106 -10.82 -6.13 -4.18
CA LEU A 106 -10.51 -4.70 -4.16
C LEU A 106 -11.76 -3.85 -4.42
N SER A 107 -12.63 -4.25 -5.35
CA SER A 107 -13.87 -3.52 -5.65
C SER A 107 -14.90 -3.53 -4.50
N GLU A 108 -14.88 -4.57 -3.66
CA GLU A 108 -15.83 -4.72 -2.54
C GLU A 108 -15.33 -4.07 -1.25
N GLU A 109 -14.02 -4.11 -1.00
CA GLU A 109 -13.46 -3.69 0.29
C GLU A 109 -12.83 -2.30 0.26
N VAL A 110 -12.22 -1.87 -0.84
CA VAL A 110 -11.37 -0.67 -0.85
C VAL A 110 -12.20 0.61 -0.87
N GLU A 111 -11.91 1.49 0.09
CA GLU A 111 -12.55 2.81 0.16
C GLU A 111 -11.61 3.94 -0.31
N ILE A 112 -10.29 3.69 -0.28
CA ILE A 112 -9.27 4.72 -0.56
C ILE A 112 -8.18 4.15 -1.45
N VAL A 113 -7.86 4.87 -2.53
CA VAL A 113 -6.76 4.52 -3.43
C VAL A 113 -5.65 5.57 -3.32
N PHE A 114 -4.44 5.12 -3.02
CA PHE A 114 -3.22 5.92 -3.19
C PHE A 114 -2.48 5.45 -4.44
N HIS A 115 -2.50 6.27 -5.49
CA HIS A 115 -1.76 5.99 -6.70
C HIS A 115 -0.39 6.67 -6.67
N SER A 116 0.66 5.93 -6.32
CA SER A 116 2.03 6.44 -6.24
C SER A 116 3.02 5.69 -7.15
N ALA A 117 2.52 4.74 -7.97
CA ALA A 117 3.36 4.07 -8.95
C ALA A 117 3.75 5.03 -10.08
N ALA A 118 5.05 5.13 -10.34
CA ALA A 118 5.60 5.90 -11.44
C ALA A 118 6.91 5.24 -11.91
N THR A 119 7.24 5.44 -13.18
CA THR A 119 8.60 5.18 -13.69
C THR A 119 9.42 6.43 -13.46
N ILE A 120 10.50 6.32 -12.69
CA ILE A 120 11.46 7.40 -12.48
C ILE A 120 12.77 6.96 -13.13
N ARG A 121 12.83 7.13 -14.45
CA ARG A 121 14.06 7.01 -15.24
C ARG A 121 14.38 8.40 -15.75
N PHE A 122 15.45 8.99 -15.23
CA PHE A 122 15.84 10.36 -15.57
C PHE A 122 16.39 10.49 -16.99
N ASP A 123 16.69 9.36 -17.63
CA ASP A 123 17.28 9.20 -18.96
C ASP A 123 16.28 8.67 -20.00
N GLU A 124 14.99 8.56 -19.66
CA GLU A 124 13.97 8.05 -20.57
C GLU A 124 13.45 9.16 -21.49
N HIS A 125 13.44 8.91 -22.80
CA HIS A 125 12.84 9.84 -23.75
C HIS A 125 11.33 9.92 -23.51
N ILE A 126 10.87 11.10 -23.10
CA ILE A 126 9.44 11.40 -22.98
C ILE A 126 8.83 11.27 -24.38
N ARG A 127 7.84 10.38 -24.53
CA ARG A 127 7.05 10.21 -25.76
C ARG A 127 5.94 11.23 -25.85
#